data_AF-A0A7S0NUZ0-F1
#
_entry.id   AF-A0A7S0NUZ0-F1
#
_cell.length_a   1.000
_cell.length_b   1.000
_cell.length_c   1.000
_cell.angle_alpha   90.00
_cell.angle_beta   90.00
_cell.angle_gamma   90.00
#
_symmetry.space_group_name_H-M   'P 1'
#
loop_
_entity.id
_entity.type
_entity.pdbx_description
1 polymer ?
#
loop_
_entity_poly.entity_id
_entity_poly.type
_entity_poly.pdbx_seq_one_letter_code
_entity_poly.pdbx_strand_id
1 'polypeptide(L)'
;RRLRLKPQPILERVHKKVDVREARREVKAEKAALIDRTIQRELLGRLKQGTYGDIYNFPMKEYETALDEEQAAMEAEDDSADFVAVDDEDDEEGEEGEE
;
A
#
# COMPACT_ATOMS: atom_id res chain seq x y z
N ARG A 1 -14.59 -0.37 -47.27
CA ARG A 1 -14.95 -1.57 -46.45
C ARG A 1 -13.74 -2.23 -45.76
N ARG A 2 -12.63 -1.52 -45.47
CA ARG A 2 -11.45 -2.09 -44.79
C ARG A 2 -11.48 -1.92 -43.26
N LEU A 3 -12.18 -0.90 -42.77
CA LEU A 3 -12.38 -0.61 -41.34
C LEU A 3 -13.23 -1.65 -40.59
N ARG A 4 -14.11 -2.37 -41.30
CA ARG A 4 -15.00 -3.38 -40.73
C ARG A 4 -14.33 -4.73 -40.45
N LEU A 5 -13.11 -4.93 -40.97
CA LEU A 5 -12.32 -6.16 -40.80
C LEU A 5 -11.27 -6.04 -39.68
N LYS A 6 -11.07 -4.83 -39.13
CA LYS A 6 -10.15 -4.59 -38.03
C LYS A 6 -10.92 -4.61 -36.71
N PRO A 7 -10.43 -5.31 -35.67
CA PRO A 7 -11.02 -5.17 -34.34
C PRO A 7 -10.89 -3.72 -33.90
N GLN A 8 -12.01 -3.12 -33.47
CA GLN A 8 -12.03 -1.80 -32.85
C GLN A 8 -11.96 -1.99 -31.34
N PRO A 9 -11.19 -1.18 -30.60
CA PRO A 9 -11.25 -1.20 -29.15
C PRO A 9 -12.65 -0.83 -28.68
N ILE A 10 -13.11 -1.48 -27.61
CA ILE A 10 -14.36 -1.12 -26.95
C ILE A 10 -14.07 0.17 -26.18
N LEU A 11 -14.79 1.24 -26.52
CA LEU A 11 -14.71 2.49 -25.79
C LEU A 11 -15.61 2.38 -24.56
N GLU A 12 -15.00 2.39 -23.39
CA GLU A 12 -15.71 2.47 -22.13
C GLU A 12 -15.78 3.91 -21.64
N ARG A 13 -16.83 4.23 -20.88
CA ARG A 13 -16.98 5.54 -20.29
C ARG A 13 -16.06 5.65 -19.08
N VAL A 14 -15.20 6.66 -19.09
CA VAL A 14 -14.45 7.07 -17.91
C VAL A 14 -15.35 7.93 -17.03
N HIS A 15 -15.57 7.49 -15.79
CA HIS A 15 -16.38 8.22 -14.83
C HIS A 15 -15.45 9.04 -13.92
N LYS A 16 -15.31 10.34 -14.19
CA LYS A 16 -14.41 11.24 -13.43
C LYS A 16 -14.59 11.15 -11.90
N LYS A 17 -15.83 10.97 -11.41
CA LYS A 17 -16.10 10.78 -9.97
C LYS A 17 -15.51 9.47 -9.41
N VAL A 18 -15.50 8.40 -10.21
CA VAL A 18 -14.91 7.11 -9.83
C VAL A 18 -13.39 7.24 -9.80
N ASP A 19 -12.77 7.82 -10.82
CA ASP A 19 -11.32 7.99 -10.88
C ASP A 19 -10.79 8.79 -9.68
N VAL A 20 -11.48 9.89 -9.33
CA VAL A 20 -11.10 10.73 -8.18
C VAL A 20 -11.22 9.95 -6.87
N ARG A 21 -12.27 9.13 -6.73
CA ARG A 21 -12.49 8.30 -5.54
C ARG A 21 -11.45 7.20 -5.43
N GLU A 22 -11.12 6.53 -6.53
CA GLU A 22 -10.09 5.50 -6.59
C GLU A 22 -8.71 6.07 -6.28
N ALA A 23 -8.35 7.22 -6.85
CA ALA A 23 -7.08 7.90 -6.54
C ALA A 23 -6.96 8.29 -5.06
N ARG A 24 -8.04 8.80 -4.45
CA ARG A 24 -8.06 9.11 -2.99
C ARG A 24 -7.89 7.85 -2.15
N ARG A 25 -8.55 6.75 -2.53
CA ARG A 25 -8.43 5.45 -1.84
C ARG A 25 -7.03 4.87 -1.99
N GLU A 26 -6.43 4.98 -3.17
CA GLU A 26 -5.07 4.50 -3.44
C GLU A 26 -4.05 5.20 -2.53
N VAL A 27 -4.06 6.53 -2.44
CA VAL A 27 -3.15 7.29 -1.57
C VAL A 27 -3.35 6.94 -0.09
N LYS A 28 -4.61 6.72 0.34
CA LYS A 28 -4.90 6.28 1.71
C LYS A 28 -4.40 4.86 1.96
N ALA A 29 -4.60 3.95 1.01
CA ALA A 29 -4.14 2.57 1.09
C ALA A 29 -2.62 2.47 1.11
N GLU A 30 -1.91 3.27 0.30
CA GLU A 30 -0.44 3.35 0.30
C GLU A 30 0.09 3.72 1.69
N LYS A 31 -0.52 4.74 2.32
CA LYS A 31 -0.16 5.16 3.66
C LYS A 31 -0.48 4.13 4.72
N ALA A 32 -1.65 3.48 4.64
CA ALA A 32 -2.06 2.46 5.59
C ALA A 32 -1.23 1.18 5.48
N ALA A 33 -0.82 0.81 4.27
CA ALA A 33 -0.07 -0.42 4.02
C ALA A 33 1.36 -0.40 4.56
N LEU A 34 1.95 0.79 4.81
CA LEU A 34 3.31 0.97 5.35
C LEU A 34 4.31 -0.03 4.73
N ILE A 35 4.35 -0.06 3.39
CA ILE A 35 4.99 -1.14 2.61
C ILE A 35 6.43 -1.39 3.07
N ASP A 36 7.22 -0.34 3.30
CA ASP A 36 8.61 -0.47 3.75
C ASP A 36 8.75 -1.26 5.06
N ARG A 37 7.87 -1.01 6.05
CA ARG A 37 7.89 -1.73 7.35
C ARG A 37 7.50 -3.19 7.16
N THR A 38 6.50 -3.46 6.33
CA THR A 38 6.08 -4.84 6.04
C THR A 38 7.18 -5.64 5.36
N ILE A 39 7.90 -5.03 4.41
CA ILE A 39 9.05 -5.63 3.73
C ILE A 39 10.19 -5.89 4.72
N GLN A 40 10.53 -4.92 5.57
CA GLN A 40 11.59 -5.08 6.58
C GLN A 40 11.31 -6.28 7.50
N ARG A 41 10.08 -6.38 8.02
CA ARG A 41 9.63 -7.50 8.86
C ARG A 41 9.73 -8.84 8.14
N GLU A 42 9.30 -8.90 6.88
CA GLU A 42 9.39 -10.13 6.09
C GLU A 42 10.85 -10.56 5.86
N LEU A 43 11.73 -9.62 5.50
CA LEU A 43 13.16 -9.89 5.29
C LEU A 43 13.82 -10.42 6.56
N LEU A 44 13.53 -9.81 7.72
CA LEU A 44 14.05 -10.27 9.01
C LEU A 44 13.52 -11.68 9.34
N GLY A 45 12.24 -11.96 9.08
CA GLY A 45 11.65 -13.28 9.25
C GLY A 45 12.29 -14.35 8.36
N ARG A 46 12.55 -14.05 7.09
CA ARG A 46 13.27 -14.95 6.17
C ARG A 46 14.70 -15.20 6.62
N LEU A 47 15.37 -14.16 7.15
CA LEU A 47 16.71 -14.30 7.70
C LEU A 47 16.71 -15.22 8.94
N LYS A 48 15.76 -15.06 9.86
CA LYS A 48 15.56 -15.95 11.03
C LYS A 48 15.28 -17.39 10.61
N GLN A 49 14.51 -17.60 9.55
CA GLN A 49 14.17 -18.92 9.02
C GLN A 49 15.36 -19.59 8.30
N GLY A 50 16.42 -18.84 7.97
CA GLY A 50 17.56 -19.38 7.23
C GLY A 50 17.22 -19.75 5.78
N THR A 51 16.26 -19.04 5.16
CA THR A 51 15.78 -19.32 3.78
C THR A 51 16.91 -19.28 2.76
N TYR A 52 17.93 -18.46 3.02
CA TYR A 52 19.12 -18.41 2.21
C TYR A 52 20.20 -19.29 2.86
N GLY A 53 20.59 -20.37 2.18
CA GLY A 53 21.50 -21.40 2.70
C GLY A 53 22.98 -20.99 2.81
N ASP A 54 23.26 -19.68 2.82
CA ASP A 54 24.61 -19.12 2.92
C ASP A 54 24.88 -18.59 4.34
N ILE A 55 26.14 -18.67 4.77
CA ILE A 55 26.57 -18.09 6.05
C ILE A 55 26.83 -16.61 5.84
N TYR A 56 25.97 -15.77 6.40
CA TYR A 56 26.16 -14.32 6.36
C TYR A 56 27.02 -13.82 7.52
N ASN A 57 27.95 -12.93 7.19
CA ASN A 57 28.74 -12.22 8.19
C ASN A 57 28.13 -10.83 8.44
N PHE A 58 27.10 -10.77 9.29
CA PHE A 58 26.52 -9.51 9.73
C PHE A 58 27.17 -9.06 11.05
N PRO A 59 27.38 -7.75 11.26
CA PRO A 59 27.74 -7.23 12.57
C PRO A 59 26.65 -7.57 13.60
N MET A 60 27.00 -8.34 14.65
CA MET A 60 26.05 -8.79 15.68
C MET A 60 25.23 -7.64 16.28
N LYS A 61 25.87 -6.49 16.52
CA LYS A 61 25.21 -5.31 17.11
C LYS A 61 24.06 -4.79 16.25
N GLU A 62 24.24 -4.73 14.94
CA GLU A 62 23.22 -4.24 14.02
C GLU A 62 22.06 -5.23 13.91
N TYR A 63 22.38 -6.53 13.92
CA TYR A 63 21.38 -7.59 13.92
C TYR A 63 20.53 -7.59 15.20
N GLU A 64 21.14 -7.48 16.36
CA GLU A 64 20.46 -7.37 17.65
C GLU A 64 19.58 -6.11 17.69
N THR A 65 20.10 -4.98 17.22
CA THR A 65 19.35 -3.71 17.17
C THR A 65 18.12 -3.82 16.27
N ALA A 66 18.25 -4.41 15.08
CA ALA A 66 17.13 -4.63 14.17
C ALA A 66 16.06 -5.58 14.75
N LEU A 67 16.48 -6.55 15.58
CA LEU A 67 15.58 -7.45 16.31
C LEU A 67 14.79 -6.72 17.39
N ASP A 68 15.46 -5.87 18.17
CA ASP A 68 14.83 -5.06 19.21
C ASP A 68 13.86 -4.03 18.59
N GLU A 69 14.24 -3.41 17.47
CA GLU A 69 13.40 -2.49 16.70
C GLU A 69 12.15 -3.18 16.13
N GLU A 70 12.28 -4.41 15.61
CA GLU A 70 11.13 -5.19 15.13
C GLU A 70 10.12 -5.45 16.26
N GLN A 71 10.61 -5.79 17.45
CA GLN A 71 9.78 -6.08 18.61
C GLN A 71 9.07 -4.81 19.13
N ALA A 72 9.79 -3.69 19.22
CA ALA A 72 9.20 -2.41 19.57
C ALA A 72 8.18 -1.91 18.51
N ALA A 73 8.44 -2.17 17.23
CA ALA A 73 7.52 -1.82 16.15
C ALA A 73 6.22 -2.65 16.20
N MET A 74 6.30 -3.94 16.55
CA MET A 74 5.10 -4.77 16.76
C MET A 74 4.24 -4.27 17.94
N GLU A 75 4.85 -3.82 19.02
CA GLU A 75 4.13 -3.26 20.17
C GLU A 75 3.46 -1.90 19.85
N ALA A 76 4.07 -1.09 18.98
CA ALA A 76 3.53 0.22 18.58
C ALA A 76 2.48 0.16 17.45
N GLU A 77 2.50 -0.89 16.62
CA GLU A 77 1.57 -1.05 15.49
C GLU A 77 0.14 -1.40 15.95
N ASP A 78 -0.02 -2.01 17.14
CA ASP A 78 -1.32 -2.31 17.77
C ASP A 78 -2.12 -1.02 18.09
N ASP A 79 -1.43 0.10 18.36
CA ASP A 79 -2.04 1.39 18.70
C ASP A 79 -2.32 2.28 17.46
N SER A 80 -1.73 1.95 16.30
CA SER A 80 -1.84 2.78 15.07
C SER A 80 -2.89 2.27 14.07
N ALA A 81 -3.44 1.07 14.28
CA ALA A 81 -4.43 0.47 13.38
C ALA A 81 -5.85 1.07 13.52
N ASP A 82 -6.10 1.90 14.53
CA ASP A 82 -7.45 2.39 14.89
C ASP A 82 -7.85 3.74 14.26
N PHE A 83 -6.95 4.45 13.56
CA PHE A 83 -7.22 5.85 13.12
C PHE A 83 -7.28 6.07 11.60
N VAL A 84 -7.85 5.15 10.83
CA VAL A 84 -8.39 5.52 9.50
C VAL A 84 -9.87 5.18 9.49
N ALA A 85 -10.61 5.98 10.26
CA ALA A 85 -12.07 6.02 10.21
C ALA A 85 -12.50 5.99 8.74
N VAL A 86 -13.29 4.97 8.41
CA VAL A 86 -14.06 4.86 7.17
C VAL A 86 -15.12 5.95 7.23
N ASP A 87 -14.68 7.18 7.01
CA ASP A 87 -15.58 8.30 6.80
C ASP A 87 -15.88 8.35 5.30
N ASP A 88 -16.99 7.71 4.94
CA ASP A 88 -17.66 7.81 3.64
C ASP A 88 -18.53 9.10 3.59
N GLU A 89 -18.21 10.15 4.37
CA GLU A 89 -18.94 11.44 4.40
C GLU A 89 -18.35 12.49 3.44
N ASP A 90 -18.07 12.11 2.20
CA ASP A 90 -17.68 13.08 1.17
C ASP A 90 -18.45 12.80 -0.13
N ASP A 91 -19.79 12.84 -0.02
CA ASP A 91 -20.75 12.79 -1.13
C ASP A 91 -21.48 14.13 -1.38
N GLU A 92 -21.07 15.27 -0.81
CA GLU A 92 -21.85 16.53 -0.97
C GLU A 92 -21.12 17.85 -1.27
N GLU A 93 -19.82 17.91 -1.57
CA GLU A 93 -19.20 19.19 -1.98
C GLU A 93 -18.64 19.19 -3.42
N GLY A 94 -19.57 19.13 -4.37
CA GLY A 94 -19.29 19.30 -5.80
C GLY A 94 -20.48 19.82 -6.61
N GLU A 95 -21.39 20.58 -5.99
CA GLU A 95 -22.18 21.58 -6.71
C GLU A 95 -21.45 22.92 -6.55
N GLU A 96 -20.74 23.33 -7.59
CA GLU A 96 -20.60 24.74 -8.02
C GLU A 96 -19.53 24.80 -9.13
N GLY A 97 -19.99 24.97 -10.38
CA GLY A 97 -19.11 25.42 -11.46
C GLY A 97 -19.28 24.72 -12.80
N GLU A 98 -20.49 24.67 -13.35
CA GLU A 98 -20.69 24.76 -14.82
C GLU A 98 -21.97 25.58 -15.10
N GLU A 99 -21.82 26.91 -15.10
CA GLU A 99 -22.48 27.75 -16.12
C GLU A 99 -21.53 27.91 -17.30
#